data_AF-A0A2N1QQN2-F1
#
_entry.id   AF-A0A2N1QQN2-F1
#
_cell.length_a   1.000
_cell.length_b   1.000
_cell.length_c   1.000
_cell.angle_alpha   90.00
_cell.angle_beta   90.00
_cell.angle_gamma   90.00
#
_symmetry.space_group_name_H-M   'P 1'
#
loop_
_entity.id
_entity.type
_entity.pdbx_description
1 polymer ?
#
loop_
_entity_poly.entity_id
_entity_poly.type
_entity_poly.pdbx_seq_one_letter_code
_entity_poly.pdbx_strand_id
1 'polypeptide(L)'
;VLEELCNMCLSEEGRETLQDLEFITDVDKLAQRQDIVEDLMALGTYGKSAPVSFPSIRDSIVELKIPGGRLDGEQLYNLALYLDAARIFTEFCRMQRKLPGEAPGDVVWKPAMDLFTPFDSALHTLYKHLDDTLEAPGVVKSSHPAIVRLVKEVERRRAERQTYSLDFLKRQNDASMNIQPVFRDGRVVLPVRNDQRSGTEGIIHSSSSSGATVFMEPYKLVELNNQVVMAQQQIQMEIARILAQLSQEVRDQLAVIEDLSTRIGYADSLYARARYASKRACVRPIPSKDGTLSLIQARHPLLKDKAVPISIDLDPSIKAVVISGPNAGGKTVTIKTVGLFALMHQYFYFVPAAEGTVMPIFHAVYTDIGDEQSIEESLSTFSGHMRNIGEVLQACDSHSLVIFDELGSGTDPVEGSALARSILEYCVQKAALTLVTSHHSVLKQYAYAHENLLNASMEFNGETHEPTFR
;
A
#
# COMPACT_ATOMS: atom_id res chain seq x y z
N VAL A 1 -0.83 -12.50 7.61
CA VAL A 1 -2.15 -11.86 7.38
C VAL A 1 -2.00 -10.36 7.16
N LEU A 2 -1.32 -9.63 8.07
CA LEU A 2 -0.97 -8.20 7.87
C LEU A 2 -0.32 -7.91 6.51
N GLU A 3 0.68 -8.70 6.11
CA GLU A 3 1.31 -8.55 4.79
C GLU A 3 0.32 -8.65 3.62
N GLU A 4 -0.64 -9.58 3.68
CA GLU A 4 -1.69 -9.69 2.66
C GLU A 4 -2.57 -8.43 2.65
N LEU A 5 -2.87 -7.86 3.83
CA LEU A 5 -3.64 -6.63 3.97
C LEU A 5 -2.90 -5.42 3.38
N CYS A 6 -1.61 -5.26 3.67
CA CYS A 6 -0.77 -4.19 3.10
C CYS A 6 -0.73 -4.27 1.57
N ASN A 7 -0.66 -5.49 1.01
CA ASN A 7 -0.73 -5.70 -0.44
C ASN A 7 -2.10 -5.35 -1.06
N MET A 8 -3.15 -5.16 -0.24
CA MET A 8 -4.48 -4.73 -0.66
C MET A 8 -4.71 -3.21 -0.51
N CYS A 9 -3.75 -2.46 0.02
CA CYS A 9 -3.77 -0.99 -0.01
C CYS A 9 -3.53 -0.47 -1.43
N LEU A 10 -4.16 0.65 -1.76
CA LEU A 10 -4.01 1.36 -3.02
C LEU A 10 -2.84 2.36 -3.01
N SER A 11 -2.45 2.78 -1.81
CA SER A 11 -1.43 3.80 -1.54
C SER A 11 -0.31 3.27 -0.67
N GLU A 12 0.84 3.95 -0.69
CA GLU A 12 1.94 3.66 0.25
C GLU A 12 1.55 4.10 1.66
N GLU A 13 0.92 5.27 1.79
CA GLU A 13 0.48 5.82 3.08
C GLU A 13 -0.55 4.93 3.77
N GLY A 14 -1.40 4.23 3.01
CA GLY A 14 -2.31 3.23 3.53
C GLY A 14 -1.57 2.02 4.13
N ARG A 15 -0.46 1.60 3.51
CA ARG A 15 0.39 0.51 4.02
C ARG A 15 1.12 0.92 5.30
N GLU A 16 1.69 2.12 5.31
CA GLU A 16 2.35 2.68 6.49
C GLU A 16 1.34 2.83 7.64
N THR A 17 0.17 3.40 7.34
CA THR A 17 -0.91 3.54 8.34
C THR A 17 -1.32 2.19 8.92
N LEU A 18 -1.39 1.12 8.11
CA LEU A 18 -1.60 -0.21 8.67
C LEU A 18 -0.48 -0.58 9.65
N GLN A 19 0.77 -0.52 9.23
CA GLN A 19 1.91 -0.94 10.05
C GLN A 19 2.01 -0.20 11.39
N ASP A 20 1.58 1.06 11.44
CA ASP A 20 1.65 1.91 12.63
C ASP A 20 0.40 1.86 13.53
N LEU A 21 -0.67 1.19 13.10
CA LEU A 21 -1.90 1.10 13.91
C LEU A 21 -1.73 0.18 15.13
N GLU A 22 -2.35 0.58 16.23
CA GLU A 22 -2.42 -0.22 17.45
C GLU A 22 -3.69 -1.08 17.50
N PHE A 23 -3.68 -2.11 18.34
CA PHE A 23 -4.87 -2.92 18.63
C PHE A 23 -5.90 -2.09 19.41
N ILE A 24 -7.17 -2.15 18.98
CA ILE A 24 -8.26 -1.47 19.67
C ILE A 24 -8.74 -2.34 20.84
N THR A 25 -8.76 -1.76 22.03
CA THR A 25 -9.34 -2.38 23.24
C THR A 25 -10.64 -1.69 23.69
N ASP A 26 -10.98 -0.55 23.08
CA ASP A 26 -12.21 0.17 23.36
C ASP A 26 -13.34 -0.34 22.45
N VAL A 27 -14.39 -0.88 23.05
CA VAL A 27 -15.51 -1.52 22.35
C VAL A 27 -16.29 -0.53 21.47
N ASP A 28 -16.47 0.70 21.92
CA ASP A 28 -17.22 1.71 21.18
C ASP A 28 -16.42 2.17 19.95
N LYS A 29 -15.11 2.38 20.11
CA LYS A 29 -14.22 2.65 18.97
C LYS A 29 -14.19 1.48 18.00
N LEU A 30 -14.12 0.25 18.48
CA LEU A 30 -14.15 -0.94 17.62
C LEU A 30 -15.45 -1.00 16.80
N ALA A 31 -16.60 -0.78 17.44
CA ALA A 31 -17.89 -0.75 16.76
C ALA A 31 -17.94 0.34 15.68
N GLN A 32 -17.48 1.55 15.97
CA GLN A 32 -17.38 2.63 14.98
C GLN A 32 -16.49 2.26 13.78
N ARG A 33 -15.36 1.59 14.03
CA ARG A 33 -14.47 1.12 12.95
C ARG A 33 -15.10 0.00 12.12
N GLN A 34 -15.83 -0.90 12.77
CA GLN A 34 -16.59 -1.95 12.09
C GLN A 34 -17.65 -1.35 11.16
N ASP A 35 -18.43 -0.37 11.64
CA ASP A 35 -19.47 0.31 10.85
C ASP A 35 -18.89 0.92 9.58
N ILE A 36 -17.75 1.62 9.70
CA ILE A 36 -17.08 2.23 8.56
C ILE A 36 -16.58 1.17 7.55
N VAL A 37 -16.02 0.06 8.02
CA VAL A 37 -15.53 -0.99 7.12
C VAL A 37 -16.69 -1.70 6.42
N GLU A 38 -17.81 -1.93 7.10
CA GLU A 38 -19.05 -2.46 6.51
C GLU A 38 -19.60 -1.54 5.41
N ASP A 39 -19.65 -0.24 5.68
CA ASP A 39 -20.03 0.80 4.71
C ASP A 39 -19.14 0.75 3.46
N LEU A 40 -17.82 0.63 3.64
CA LEU A 40 -16.84 0.52 2.56
C LEU A 40 -16.98 -0.81 1.77
N MET A 41 -17.32 -1.91 2.44
CA MET A 41 -17.61 -3.20 1.78
C MET A 41 -18.82 -3.07 0.85
N ALA A 42 -19.89 -2.44 1.33
CA ALA A 42 -21.09 -2.20 0.55
C ALA A 42 -20.79 -1.26 -0.65
N LEU A 43 -20.00 -0.20 -0.46
CA LEU A 43 -19.54 0.67 -1.55
C LEU A 43 -18.78 -0.11 -2.64
N GLY A 44 -17.91 -1.05 -2.25
CA GLY A 44 -17.14 -1.89 -3.18
C GLY A 44 -18.01 -2.83 -4.02
N THR A 45 -19.06 -3.41 -3.44
CA THR A 45 -19.98 -4.32 -4.16
C THR A 45 -20.82 -3.57 -5.20
N TYR A 46 -21.23 -2.34 -4.89
CA TYR A 46 -22.21 -1.62 -5.71
C TYR A 46 -21.63 -0.46 -6.53
N GLY A 47 -20.39 -0.04 -6.29
CA GLY A 47 -19.72 1.06 -6.98
C GLY A 47 -19.49 0.81 -8.47
N LYS A 48 -19.71 1.83 -9.32
CA LYS A 48 -19.47 1.73 -10.77
C LYS A 48 -17.98 1.87 -11.15
N SER A 49 -17.16 2.42 -10.25
CA SER A 49 -15.74 2.66 -10.47
C SER A 49 -15.02 2.57 -9.12
N ALA A 50 -14.26 1.50 -8.93
CA ALA A 50 -13.43 1.34 -7.74
C ALA A 50 -12.21 2.26 -7.84
N PRO A 51 -11.74 2.85 -6.73
CA PRO A 51 -10.47 3.57 -6.71
C PRO A 51 -9.32 2.66 -7.14
N VAL A 52 -8.35 3.22 -7.87
CA VAL A 52 -7.16 2.51 -8.36
C VAL A 52 -5.93 2.95 -7.58
N SER A 53 -4.85 2.17 -7.65
CA SER A 53 -3.57 2.54 -7.04
C SER A 53 -2.96 3.78 -7.71
N PHE A 54 -2.23 4.57 -6.93
CA PHE A 54 -1.58 5.79 -7.40
C PHE A 54 -0.13 5.89 -6.88
N PRO A 55 0.72 6.71 -7.53
CA PRO A 55 2.11 6.92 -7.11
C PRO A 55 2.19 7.55 -5.72
N SER A 56 3.29 7.30 -5.00
CA SER A 56 3.60 8.01 -3.76
C SER A 56 4.06 9.44 -4.04
N ILE A 57 3.70 10.37 -3.16
CA ILE A 57 4.15 11.78 -3.21
C ILE A 57 5.10 12.13 -2.06
N ARG A 58 5.55 11.13 -1.29
CA ARG A 58 6.39 11.34 -0.10
C ARG A 58 7.66 12.10 -0.43
N ASP A 59 8.38 11.69 -1.47
CA ASP A 59 9.63 12.34 -1.89
C ASP A 59 9.38 13.78 -2.32
N SER A 60 8.27 14.04 -3.02
CA SER A 60 7.84 15.38 -3.40
C SER A 60 7.56 16.27 -2.18
N ILE A 61 6.88 15.73 -1.15
CA ILE A 61 6.64 16.45 0.11
C ILE A 61 7.95 16.77 0.83
N VAL A 62 8.87 15.79 0.94
CA VAL A 62 10.18 15.98 1.57
C VAL A 62 10.99 17.06 0.87
N GLU A 63 11.04 17.02 -0.46
CA GLU A 63 11.76 18.01 -1.26
C GLU A 63 11.17 19.41 -1.12
N LEU A 64 9.84 19.54 -1.11
CA LEU A 64 9.17 20.83 -0.92
C LEU A 64 9.36 21.41 0.49
N LYS A 65 9.63 20.60 1.52
CA LYS A 65 9.97 21.10 2.85
C LYS A 65 11.34 21.80 2.88
N ILE A 66 12.25 21.44 1.97
CA ILE A 66 13.56 22.07 1.87
C ILE A 66 13.39 23.50 1.31
N PRO A 67 13.93 24.54 1.96
CA PRO A 67 13.91 25.90 1.43
C PRO A 67 14.55 25.96 0.04
N GLY A 68 13.78 26.36 -0.96
CA GLY A 68 14.24 26.42 -2.35
C GLY A 68 14.23 25.10 -3.11
N GLY A 69 13.79 23.99 -2.50
CA GLY A 69 13.54 22.73 -3.19
C GLY A 69 12.54 22.88 -4.34
N ARG A 70 12.74 22.15 -5.44
CA ARG A 70 11.91 22.26 -6.65
C ARG A 70 11.61 20.87 -7.16
N LEU A 71 10.36 20.66 -7.54
CA LEU A 71 9.97 19.41 -8.14
C LEU A 71 10.35 19.41 -9.62
N ASP A 72 10.83 18.27 -10.09
CA ASP A 72 10.96 18.01 -11.51
C ASP A 72 9.59 17.72 -12.15
N GLY A 73 9.61 17.55 -13.48
CA GLY A 73 8.40 17.28 -14.23
C GLY A 73 7.70 15.98 -13.83
N GLU A 74 8.46 14.94 -13.52
CA GLU A 74 7.93 13.61 -13.17
C GLU A 74 7.25 13.65 -11.79
N GLN A 75 7.88 14.30 -10.82
CA GLN A 75 7.30 14.52 -9.49
C GLN A 75 6.01 15.34 -9.54
N LEU A 76 5.97 16.41 -10.34
CA LEU A 76 4.76 17.23 -10.53
C LEU A 76 3.64 16.43 -11.22
N TYR A 77 3.99 15.59 -12.19
CA TYR A 77 3.03 14.73 -12.87
C TYR A 77 2.47 13.64 -11.93
N ASN A 78 3.33 13.00 -11.14
CA ASN A 78 2.91 12.03 -10.13
C ASN A 78 2.00 12.65 -9.07
N LEU A 79 2.26 13.91 -8.67
CA LEU A 79 1.36 14.65 -7.80
C LEU A 79 -0.01 14.90 -8.45
N ALA A 80 -0.06 15.21 -9.75
CA ALA A 80 -1.33 15.36 -10.47
C ALA A 80 -2.13 14.05 -10.46
N LEU A 81 -1.47 12.90 -10.71
CA LEU A 81 -2.08 11.58 -10.62
C LEU A 81 -2.60 11.28 -9.21
N TYR A 82 -1.81 11.64 -8.18
CA TYR A 82 -2.20 11.49 -6.78
C TYR A 82 -3.45 12.30 -6.45
N LEU A 83 -3.47 13.59 -6.80
CA LEU A 83 -4.61 14.48 -6.50
C LEU A 83 -5.88 14.01 -7.20
N ASP A 84 -5.80 13.51 -8.44
CA ASP A 84 -6.95 12.96 -9.14
C ASP A 84 -7.46 11.67 -8.49
N ALA A 85 -6.55 10.76 -8.15
CA ALA A 85 -6.91 9.51 -7.48
C ALA A 85 -7.52 9.76 -6.09
N ALA A 86 -6.97 10.71 -5.32
CA ALA A 86 -7.50 11.12 -4.03
C ALA A 86 -8.89 11.77 -4.16
N ARG A 87 -9.13 12.55 -5.22
CA ARG A 87 -10.45 13.10 -5.55
C ARG A 87 -11.45 11.99 -5.85
N ILE A 88 -11.09 11.05 -6.73
CA ILE A 88 -11.95 9.90 -7.07
C ILE A 88 -12.25 9.05 -5.83
N PHE A 89 -11.26 8.82 -4.97
CA PHE A 89 -11.45 8.05 -3.75
C PHE A 89 -12.36 8.79 -2.76
N THR A 90 -12.18 10.11 -2.61
CA THR A 90 -13.07 10.96 -1.80
C THR A 90 -14.51 10.92 -2.30
N GLU A 91 -14.71 11.03 -3.61
CA GLU A 91 -16.03 10.93 -4.25
C GLU A 91 -16.65 9.54 -4.08
N PHE A 92 -15.84 8.49 -4.18
CA PHE A 92 -16.25 7.11 -3.95
C PHE A 92 -16.75 6.91 -2.52
N CYS A 93 -15.99 7.34 -1.51
CA CYS A 93 -16.37 7.25 -0.10
C CYS A 93 -17.60 8.11 0.23
N ARG A 94 -17.84 9.20 -0.50
CA ARG A 94 -19.00 10.09 -0.27
C ARG A 94 -20.19 9.79 -1.16
N MET A 95 -20.17 8.68 -1.92
CA MET A 95 -21.22 8.35 -2.87
C MET A 95 -22.56 8.10 -2.14
N GLN A 96 -23.57 8.89 -2.49
CA GLN A 96 -24.92 8.75 -1.95
C GLN A 96 -25.78 7.86 -2.84
N ARG A 97 -26.61 7.02 -2.24
CA ARG A 97 -27.56 6.18 -2.99
C ARG A 97 -28.95 6.12 -2.37
N LYS A 98 -29.94 5.99 -3.25
CA LYS A 98 -31.29 5.56 -2.88
C LYS A 98 -31.32 4.03 -2.91
N LEU A 99 -31.69 3.42 -1.78
CA LEU A 99 -31.84 1.97 -1.69
C LEU A 99 -33.14 1.55 -2.42
N PRO A 100 -33.13 0.50 -3.25
CA PRO A 100 -34.35 0.02 -3.90
C PRO A 100 -35.28 -0.67 -2.90
N GLY A 101 -36.53 -0.20 -2.79
CA GLY A 101 -37.60 -0.90 -2.05
C GLY A 101 -38.20 -0.18 -0.83
N GLU A 102 -37.70 0.97 -0.44
CA GLU A 102 -38.26 1.76 0.67
C GLU A 102 -39.27 2.81 0.16
N ALA A 103 -40.30 3.08 0.96
CA ALA A 103 -41.41 3.98 0.65
C ALA A 103 -40.94 5.39 0.20
N PRO A 104 -41.78 6.18 -0.51
CA PRO A 104 -41.42 7.54 -0.91
C PRO A 104 -41.21 8.44 0.33
N GLY A 105 -39.96 8.52 0.76
CA GLY A 105 -39.39 9.35 1.80
C GLY A 105 -37.88 9.12 1.77
N ASP A 106 -37.10 10.18 1.56
CA ASP A 106 -35.69 10.14 1.14
C ASP A 106 -34.71 9.52 2.14
N VAL A 107 -34.72 8.19 2.32
CA VAL A 107 -33.60 7.49 2.97
C VAL A 107 -32.44 7.43 1.97
N VAL A 108 -31.60 8.46 2.04
CA VAL A 108 -30.35 8.53 1.29
C VAL A 108 -29.29 7.83 2.13
N TRP A 109 -28.85 6.65 1.69
CA TRP A 109 -27.72 5.95 2.30
C TRP A 109 -26.44 6.75 1.99
N LYS A 110 -25.70 7.07 3.06
CA LYS A 110 -24.52 7.95 3.08
C LYS A 110 -23.36 7.22 3.78
N PRO A 111 -22.89 6.10 3.23
CA PRO A 111 -21.84 5.30 3.85
C PRO A 111 -20.58 6.14 4.01
N ALA A 112 -19.89 5.98 5.14
CA ALA A 112 -18.56 6.56 5.37
C ALA A 112 -18.43 8.07 5.11
N MET A 113 -19.53 8.84 5.17
CA MET A 113 -19.52 10.29 4.92
C MET A 113 -18.62 11.07 5.88
N ASP A 114 -18.39 10.52 7.06
CA ASP A 114 -17.55 11.10 8.11
C ASP A 114 -16.05 10.81 7.91
N LEU A 115 -15.68 9.91 6.98
CA LEU A 115 -14.26 9.66 6.66
C LEU A 115 -13.61 10.83 5.92
N PHE A 116 -14.39 11.53 5.09
CA PHE A 116 -13.87 12.60 4.26
C PHE A 116 -14.80 13.81 4.26
N THR A 117 -14.22 14.99 4.41
CA THR A 117 -14.83 16.24 3.94
C THR A 117 -14.88 16.25 2.40
N PRO A 118 -15.72 17.10 1.77
CA PRO A 118 -15.63 17.34 0.34
C PRO A 118 -14.18 17.63 -0.10
N PHE A 119 -13.80 17.17 -1.29
CA PHE A 119 -12.47 17.39 -1.82
C PHE A 119 -12.19 18.90 -1.94
N ASP A 120 -11.00 19.32 -1.50
CA ASP A 120 -10.65 20.72 -1.39
C ASP A 120 -10.63 21.40 -2.77
N SER A 121 -11.28 22.56 -2.89
CA SER A 121 -11.38 23.28 -4.15
C SER A 121 -10.05 23.83 -4.65
N ALA A 122 -9.14 24.23 -3.74
CA ALA A 122 -7.81 24.70 -4.12
C ALA A 122 -6.97 23.55 -4.68
N LEU A 123 -7.06 22.36 -4.07
CA LEU A 123 -6.42 21.16 -4.61
C LEU A 123 -7.01 20.74 -5.96
N HIS A 124 -8.33 20.91 -6.16
CA HIS A 124 -8.95 20.66 -7.46
C HIS A 124 -8.42 21.62 -8.54
N THR A 125 -8.31 22.91 -8.23
CA THR A 125 -7.74 23.91 -9.14
C THR A 125 -6.28 23.61 -9.45
N LEU A 126 -5.48 23.24 -8.44
CA LEU A 126 -4.08 22.84 -8.62
C LEU A 126 -3.95 21.61 -9.52
N TYR A 127 -4.73 20.56 -9.26
CA TYR A 127 -4.78 19.38 -10.11
C TYR A 127 -5.09 19.74 -11.57
N LYS A 128 -6.13 20.56 -11.81
CA LYS A 128 -6.50 20.99 -13.16
C LYS A 128 -5.37 21.74 -13.85
N HIS A 129 -4.69 22.63 -13.14
CA HIS A 129 -3.57 23.37 -13.72
C HIS A 129 -2.39 22.46 -14.07
N LEU A 130 -2.05 21.50 -13.20
CA LEU A 130 -1.02 20.49 -13.47
C LEU A 130 -1.39 19.62 -14.68
N ASP A 131 -2.63 19.09 -14.71
CA ASP A 131 -3.15 18.25 -15.78
C ASP A 131 -3.20 18.99 -17.12
N ASP A 132 -3.60 20.27 -17.14
CA ASP A 132 -3.63 21.09 -18.36
C ASP A 132 -2.21 21.43 -18.87
N THR A 133 -1.21 21.45 -18.00
CA THR A 133 0.16 21.88 -18.33
C THR A 133 1.10 20.73 -18.68
N LEU A 134 0.92 19.56 -18.05
CA LEU A 134 1.86 18.43 -18.14
C LEU A 134 1.26 17.23 -18.88
N GLU A 135 2.08 16.51 -19.63
CA GLU A 135 1.79 15.20 -20.20
C GLU A 135 2.76 14.15 -19.70
N ALA A 136 2.38 12.87 -19.75
CA ALA A 136 3.22 11.78 -19.25
C ALA A 136 4.58 11.73 -19.97
N PRO A 137 5.71 11.54 -19.26
CA PRO A 137 5.87 11.33 -17.82
C PRO A 137 6.31 12.61 -17.06
N GLY A 138 5.73 13.79 -17.36
CA GLY A 138 6.13 15.06 -16.75
C GLY A 138 6.67 16.11 -17.71
N VAL A 139 6.34 16.02 -18.99
CA VAL A 139 6.76 16.99 -20.00
C VAL A 139 5.74 18.12 -20.09
N VAL A 140 6.20 19.37 -20.22
CA VAL A 140 5.29 20.49 -20.49
C VAL A 140 4.68 20.32 -21.88
N LYS A 141 3.35 20.31 -21.96
CA LYS A 141 2.62 20.06 -23.20
C LYS A 141 3.03 21.03 -24.29
N SER A 142 3.24 20.50 -25.50
CA SER A 142 3.52 21.30 -26.68
C SER A 142 2.41 22.32 -27.03
N SER A 143 1.18 22.08 -26.55
CA SER A 143 0.03 22.98 -26.69
C SER A 143 0.06 24.18 -25.73
N HIS A 144 0.96 24.20 -24.74
CA HIS A 144 1.04 25.30 -23.77
C HIS A 144 1.35 26.64 -24.49
N PRO A 145 0.59 27.72 -24.24
CA PRO A 145 0.67 28.96 -25.04
C PRO A 145 2.08 29.56 -25.16
N ALA A 146 2.86 29.53 -24.07
CA ALA A 146 4.24 30.03 -24.06
C ALA A 146 5.17 29.16 -24.94
N ILE A 147 4.99 27.84 -24.93
CA ILE A 147 5.79 26.90 -25.72
C ILE A 147 5.44 27.04 -27.19
N VAL A 148 4.15 27.10 -27.54
CA VAL A 148 3.69 27.32 -28.93
C VAL A 148 4.31 28.57 -29.52
N ARG A 149 4.38 29.67 -28.75
CA ARG A 149 4.99 30.93 -29.20
C ARG A 149 6.48 30.78 -29.49
N LEU A 150 7.23 30.12 -28.59
CA LEU A 150 8.68 29.94 -28.75
C LEU A 150 9.03 28.94 -29.86
N VAL A 151 8.23 27.89 -30.03
CA VAL A 151 8.37 26.94 -31.15
C VAL A 151 8.19 27.65 -32.49
N LYS A 152 7.17 28.52 -32.62
CA LYS A 152 6.99 29.36 -33.83
C LYS A 152 8.20 30.27 -34.09
N GLU A 153 8.81 30.81 -33.04
CA GLU A 153 10.03 31.61 -33.18
C GLU A 153 11.21 30.77 -33.67
N VAL A 154 11.40 29.56 -33.14
CA VAL A 154 12.44 28.62 -33.63
C VAL A 154 12.22 28.29 -35.10
N GLU A 155 10.99 27.99 -35.51
CA GLU A 155 10.68 27.69 -36.91
C GLU A 155 10.90 28.90 -37.83
N ARG A 156 10.59 30.11 -37.36
CA ARG A 156 10.91 31.34 -38.09
C ARG A 156 12.41 31.49 -38.30
N ARG A 157 13.24 31.28 -37.26
CA ARG A 157 14.71 31.35 -37.37
C ARG A 157 15.28 30.25 -38.25
N ARG A 158 14.70 29.04 -38.21
CA ARG A 158 15.06 27.94 -39.11
C ARG A 158 14.77 28.29 -40.57
N ALA A 159 13.61 28.90 -40.84
CA ALA A 159 13.25 29.36 -42.18
C ALA A 159 14.16 30.48 -42.67
N GLU A 160 14.48 31.49 -41.84
CA GLU A 160 15.43 32.56 -42.17
C GLU A 160 16.82 31.98 -42.52
N ARG A 161 17.31 31.05 -41.69
CA ARG A 161 18.57 30.33 -41.95
C ARG A 161 18.52 29.56 -43.26
N GLN A 162 17.45 28.80 -43.51
CA GLN A 162 17.31 27.98 -44.71
C GLN A 162 17.27 28.84 -45.99
N THR A 163 16.51 29.94 -45.97
CA THR A 163 16.44 30.89 -47.09
C THR A 163 17.82 31.46 -47.40
N TYR A 164 18.56 31.92 -46.38
CA TYR A 164 19.93 32.42 -46.56
C TYR A 164 20.86 31.36 -47.14
N SER A 165 20.81 30.12 -46.62
CA SER A 165 21.63 29.02 -47.10
C SER A 165 21.37 28.70 -48.58
N LEU A 166 20.11 28.68 -49.01
CA LEU A 166 19.75 28.42 -50.40
C LEU A 166 20.15 29.58 -51.32
N ASP A 167 19.93 30.83 -50.90
CA ASP A 167 20.30 32.00 -51.68
C ASP A 167 21.82 32.16 -51.83
N PHE A 168 22.58 31.83 -50.79
CA PHE A 168 24.04 31.78 -50.84
C PHE A 168 24.52 30.77 -51.89
N LEU A 169 23.98 29.55 -51.87
CA LEU A 169 24.35 28.50 -52.82
C LEU A 169 23.95 28.84 -54.26
N LYS A 170 22.81 29.51 -54.48
CA LYS A 170 22.42 30.01 -55.81
C LYS A 170 23.39 31.04 -56.36
N ARG A 171 23.96 31.90 -55.51
CA ARG A 171 24.89 32.97 -55.94
C ARG A 171 26.28 32.43 -56.31
N GLN A 172 26.71 31.33 -55.72
CA GLN A 172 28.02 30.72 -56.01
C GLN A 172 28.01 29.79 -57.23
N ASN A 173 26.84 29.33 -57.69
CA ASN A 173 26.75 28.20 -58.61
C ASN A 173 26.21 28.61 -59.99
N ASP A 174 26.97 28.28 -61.05
CA ASP A 174 26.53 28.27 -62.46
C ASP A 174 25.64 27.04 -62.71
N ALA A 175 24.37 27.11 -62.30
CA ALA A 175 23.22 26.27 -62.73
C ALA A 175 23.30 24.72 -62.79
N SER A 176 24.44 24.06 -62.51
CA SER A 176 24.70 22.68 -62.96
C SER A 176 25.08 21.67 -61.86
N MET A 177 25.19 22.08 -60.58
CA MET A 177 25.34 21.14 -59.45
C MET A 177 24.22 21.30 -58.42
N ASN A 178 23.62 20.18 -58.00
CA ASN A 178 22.59 20.13 -56.96
C ASN A 178 23.24 20.19 -55.55
N ILE A 179 23.82 21.34 -55.21
CA ILE A 179 24.50 21.58 -53.92
C ILE A 179 23.43 21.93 -52.87
N GLN A 180 23.43 21.22 -51.74
CA GLN A 180 22.52 21.47 -50.63
C GLN A 180 23.28 21.85 -49.34
N PRO A 181 22.66 22.63 -48.43
CA PRO A 181 23.20 22.85 -47.11
C PRO A 181 23.36 21.52 -46.35
N VAL A 182 24.44 21.38 -45.59
CA VAL A 182 24.75 20.15 -44.85
C VAL A 182 24.74 20.44 -43.36
N PHE A 183 24.25 19.50 -42.55
CA PHE A 183 24.32 19.60 -41.10
C PHE A 183 25.59 18.91 -40.59
N ARG A 184 26.48 19.64 -39.90
CA ARG A 184 27.71 19.11 -39.26
C ARG A 184 27.86 19.70 -37.87
N ASP A 185 28.21 18.86 -36.91
CA ASP A 185 28.48 19.24 -35.51
C ASP A 185 27.39 20.13 -34.88
N GLY A 186 26.12 19.83 -35.17
CA GLY A 186 24.98 20.59 -34.66
C GLY A 186 24.68 21.90 -35.40
N ARG A 187 25.37 22.21 -36.50
CA ARG A 187 25.25 23.46 -37.26
C ARG A 187 25.00 23.21 -38.74
N VAL A 188 24.34 24.16 -39.41
CA VAL A 188 24.24 24.15 -40.87
C VAL A 188 25.50 24.78 -41.46
N VAL A 189 26.16 24.06 -42.37
CA VAL A 189 27.35 24.48 -43.12
C VAL A 189 27.09 24.37 -44.62
N LEU A 190 27.80 25.18 -45.40
CA LEU A 190 27.62 25.26 -46.86
C LEU A 190 28.82 24.66 -47.58
N PRO A 191 28.62 23.79 -48.59
CA PRO A 191 29.71 23.30 -49.42
C PRO A 191 30.16 24.39 -50.39
N VAL A 192 31.44 24.73 -50.37
CA VAL A 192 32.06 25.72 -51.26
C VAL A 192 33.26 25.06 -51.95
N ARG A 193 33.42 25.25 -53.26
CA ARG A 193 34.59 24.71 -53.96
C ARG A 193 35.86 25.42 -53.52
N ASN A 194 36.95 24.68 -53.35
CA ASN A 194 38.19 25.22 -52.79
C ASN A 194 38.82 26.32 -53.67
N ASP A 195 38.57 26.31 -54.98
CA ASP A 195 39.02 27.32 -55.95
C ASP A 195 38.23 28.65 -55.89
N GLN A 196 37.00 28.64 -55.37
CA GLN A 196 36.16 29.84 -55.19
C GLN A 196 36.20 30.38 -53.75
N ARG A 197 37.06 29.81 -52.91
CA ARG A 197 37.18 30.12 -51.47
C ARG A 197 37.51 31.58 -51.19
N SER A 198 38.37 32.21 -52.00
CA SER A 198 38.88 33.57 -51.74
C SER A 198 37.79 34.66 -51.78
N GLY A 199 36.65 34.38 -52.41
CA GLY A 199 35.52 35.31 -52.49
C GLY A 199 34.52 35.22 -51.34
N THR A 200 34.70 34.30 -50.39
CA THR A 200 33.77 34.09 -49.27
C THR A 200 34.50 34.07 -47.93
N GLU A 201 34.16 35.02 -47.06
CA GLU A 201 34.66 35.02 -45.68
C GLU A 201 33.77 34.18 -44.76
N GLY A 202 34.39 33.35 -43.91
CA GLY A 202 33.69 32.49 -42.97
C GLY A 202 34.60 31.48 -42.27
N ILE A 203 33.99 30.64 -41.44
CA ILE A 203 34.69 29.62 -40.64
C ILE A 203 34.66 28.30 -41.40
N ILE A 204 35.82 27.65 -41.53
CA ILE A 204 35.92 26.33 -42.14
C ILE A 204 35.75 25.27 -41.06
N HIS A 205 34.79 24.38 -41.24
CA HIS A 205 34.56 23.27 -40.32
C HIS A 205 35.30 22.02 -40.76
N SER A 206 35.36 21.75 -42.07
CA SER A 206 36.00 20.55 -42.61
C SER A 206 36.15 20.60 -44.13
N SER A 207 36.93 19.70 -44.69
CA SER A 207 37.10 19.52 -46.15
C SER A 207 36.62 18.13 -46.59
N SER A 208 36.30 17.97 -47.88
CA SER A 208 36.07 16.67 -48.48
C SER A 208 37.35 15.83 -48.52
N SER A 209 37.23 14.50 -48.61
CA SER A 209 38.38 13.59 -48.71
C SER A 209 39.26 13.85 -49.94
N SER A 210 38.67 14.40 -51.01
CA SER A 210 39.38 14.83 -52.23
C SER A 210 40.00 16.23 -52.13
N GLY A 211 39.70 17.00 -51.08
CA GLY A 211 40.12 18.41 -50.93
C GLY A 211 39.42 19.40 -51.88
N ALA A 212 38.57 18.93 -52.78
CA ALA A 212 37.91 19.76 -53.79
C ALA A 212 36.80 20.66 -53.22
N THR A 213 36.16 20.25 -52.13
CA THR A 213 35.06 20.98 -51.49
C THR A 213 35.38 21.23 -50.03
N VAL A 214 35.16 22.47 -49.59
CA VAL A 214 35.29 22.91 -48.21
C VAL A 214 33.90 23.16 -47.64
N PHE A 215 33.60 22.61 -46.46
CA PHE A 215 32.38 22.89 -45.73
C PHE A 215 32.63 24.09 -44.81
N MET A 216 32.03 25.22 -45.15
CA MET A 216 32.23 26.47 -44.43
C MET A 216 30.93 27.11 -43.96
N GLU A 217 31.03 27.92 -42.92
CA GLU A 217 29.96 28.70 -42.31
C GLU A 217 30.28 30.19 -42.53
N PRO A 218 29.64 30.85 -43.53
CA PRO A 218 29.80 32.30 -43.71
C PRO A 218 29.40 33.07 -42.45
N TYR A 219 30.00 34.23 -42.17
CA TYR A 219 29.74 34.97 -40.93
C TYR A 219 28.25 35.27 -40.68
N LYS A 220 27.48 35.57 -41.73
CA LYS A 220 26.03 35.76 -41.59
C LYS A 220 25.30 34.46 -41.23
N LEU A 221 25.77 33.31 -41.73
CA LEU A 221 25.24 32.00 -41.34
C LEU A 221 25.60 31.64 -39.90
N VAL A 222 26.79 32.05 -39.41
CA VAL A 222 27.16 31.93 -37.98
C VAL A 222 26.13 32.61 -37.09
N GLU A 223 25.76 33.84 -37.43
CA GLU A 223 24.72 34.58 -36.71
C GLU A 223 23.37 33.84 -36.71
N LEU A 224 22.92 33.36 -37.87
CA LEU A 224 21.65 32.65 -38.02
C LEU A 224 21.63 31.29 -37.30
N ASN A 225 22.72 30.53 -37.33
CA ASN A 225 22.85 29.30 -36.54
C ASN A 225 22.77 29.60 -35.04
N ASN A 226 23.50 30.61 -34.56
CA ASN A 226 23.46 31.00 -33.15
C ASN A 226 22.04 31.47 -32.74
N GLN A 227 21.32 32.20 -33.60
CA GLN A 227 19.94 32.61 -33.34
C GLN A 227 18.99 31.41 -33.18
N VAL A 228 19.12 30.36 -34.00
CA VAL A 228 18.33 29.12 -33.83
C VAL A 228 18.65 28.45 -32.50
N VAL A 229 19.92 28.32 -32.15
CA VAL A 229 20.35 27.72 -30.87
C VAL A 229 19.82 28.53 -29.68
N MET A 230 19.93 29.86 -29.72
CA MET A 230 19.39 30.73 -28.68
C MET A 230 17.87 30.61 -28.54
N ALA A 231 17.14 30.55 -29.66
CA ALA A 231 15.70 30.36 -29.65
C ALA A 231 15.31 28.97 -29.07
N GLN A 232 16.09 27.93 -29.34
CA GLN A 232 15.89 26.61 -28.72
C GLN A 232 16.19 26.62 -27.22
N GLN A 233 17.23 27.32 -26.78
CA GLN A 233 17.54 27.51 -25.37
C GLN A 233 16.43 28.28 -24.62
N GLN A 234 15.79 29.25 -25.27
CA GLN A 234 14.64 29.95 -24.71
C GLN A 234 13.48 29.02 -24.37
N ILE A 235 13.23 27.98 -25.18
CA ILE A 235 12.23 26.95 -24.86
C ILE A 235 12.61 26.22 -23.57
N GLN A 236 13.86 25.80 -23.43
CA GLN A 236 14.33 25.08 -22.24
C GLN A 236 14.25 25.95 -20.98
N MET A 237 14.63 27.23 -21.08
CA MET A 237 14.49 28.19 -19.98
C MET A 237 13.03 28.40 -19.60
N GLU A 238 12.13 28.47 -20.58
CA GLU A 238 10.70 28.64 -20.33
C GLU A 238 10.07 27.40 -19.69
N ILE A 239 10.46 26.19 -20.13
CA ILE A 239 10.05 24.94 -19.47
C ILE A 239 10.49 24.95 -18.01
N ALA A 240 11.76 25.26 -17.74
CA ALA A 240 12.27 25.33 -16.36
C ALA A 240 11.53 26.38 -15.52
N ARG A 241 11.15 27.51 -16.12
CA ARG A 241 10.35 28.56 -15.47
C ARG A 241 8.94 28.06 -15.13
N ILE A 242 8.28 27.36 -16.06
CA ILE A 242 6.94 26.79 -15.86
C ILE A 242 6.97 25.75 -14.73
N LEU A 243 7.91 24.81 -14.75
CA LEU A 243 8.03 23.79 -13.69
C LEU A 243 8.34 24.40 -12.31
N ALA A 244 9.19 25.45 -12.27
CA ALA A 244 9.46 26.17 -11.03
C ALA A 244 8.22 26.91 -10.50
N GLN A 245 7.40 27.47 -11.38
CA GLN A 245 6.13 28.10 -11.01
C GLN A 245 5.15 27.06 -10.45
N LEU A 246 4.94 25.94 -11.14
CA LEU A 246 4.09 24.86 -10.67
C LEU A 246 4.57 24.31 -9.32
N SER A 247 5.89 24.13 -9.14
CA SER A 247 6.48 23.73 -7.85
C SER A 247 6.14 24.71 -6.72
N GLN A 248 6.11 26.02 -7.01
CA GLN A 248 5.73 27.02 -6.02
C GLN A 248 4.24 26.95 -5.68
N GLU A 249 3.37 26.78 -6.68
CA GLU A 249 1.93 26.63 -6.47
C GLU A 249 1.61 25.39 -5.62
N VAL A 250 2.33 24.28 -5.83
CA VAL A 250 2.24 23.09 -4.98
C VAL A 250 2.73 23.40 -3.56
N ARG A 251 3.87 24.08 -3.42
CA ARG A 251 4.44 24.46 -2.11
C ARG A 251 3.47 25.32 -1.31
N ASP A 252 2.74 26.23 -1.96
CA ASP A 252 1.75 27.08 -1.31
C ASP A 252 0.57 26.27 -0.74
N GLN A 253 0.33 25.06 -1.25
CA GLN A 253 -0.70 24.13 -0.78
C GLN A 253 -0.15 22.97 0.07
N LEU A 254 1.14 22.99 0.44
CA LEU A 254 1.83 21.84 1.06
C LEU A 254 1.10 21.31 2.31
N ALA A 255 0.68 22.19 3.21
CA ALA A 255 -0.03 21.78 4.43
C ALA A 255 -1.36 21.07 4.13
N VAL A 256 -2.07 21.50 3.09
CA VAL A 256 -3.35 20.89 2.66
C VAL A 256 -3.10 19.54 2.00
N ILE A 257 -1.99 19.40 1.25
CA ILE A 257 -1.56 18.14 0.64
C ILE A 257 -1.16 17.11 1.71
N GLU A 258 -0.44 17.52 2.76
CA GLU A 258 -0.06 16.64 3.88
C GLU A 258 -1.28 16.13 4.67
N ASP A 259 -2.23 17.02 4.95
CA ASP A 259 -3.49 16.68 5.59
C ASP A 259 -4.34 15.76 4.72
N LEU A 260 -4.40 16.00 3.40
CA LEU A 260 -5.01 15.07 2.44
C LEU A 260 -4.33 13.70 2.48
N SER A 261 -2.99 13.65 2.43
CA SER A 261 -2.23 12.40 2.41
C SER A 261 -2.47 11.57 3.67
N THR A 262 -2.51 12.22 4.84
CA THR A 262 -2.87 11.56 6.11
C THR A 262 -4.28 10.97 6.07
N ARG A 263 -5.27 11.73 5.59
CA ARG A 263 -6.65 11.23 5.46
C ARG A 263 -6.79 10.09 4.46
N ILE A 264 -6.11 10.19 3.33
CA ILE A 264 -6.10 9.16 2.28
C ILE A 264 -5.46 7.88 2.82
N GLY A 265 -4.31 7.96 3.48
CA GLY A 265 -3.67 6.80 4.11
C GLY A 265 -4.59 6.12 5.12
N TYR A 266 -5.24 6.92 5.97
CA TYR A 266 -6.21 6.40 6.93
C TYR A 266 -7.40 5.68 6.27
N ALA A 267 -8.04 6.31 5.29
CA ALA A 267 -9.17 5.72 4.58
C ALA A 267 -8.79 4.50 3.74
N ASP A 268 -7.64 4.51 3.08
CA ASP A 268 -7.14 3.37 2.32
C ASP A 268 -6.85 2.18 3.24
N SER A 269 -6.33 2.41 4.45
CA SER A 269 -6.14 1.36 5.45
C SER A 269 -7.47 0.67 5.83
N LEU A 270 -8.58 1.41 5.89
CA LEU A 270 -9.91 0.85 6.16
C LEU A 270 -10.49 0.17 4.93
N TYR A 271 -10.28 0.77 3.75
CA TYR A 271 -10.74 0.18 2.49
C TYR A 271 -10.01 -1.13 2.18
N ALA A 272 -8.72 -1.24 2.51
CA ALA A 272 -7.97 -2.49 2.44
C ALA A 272 -8.60 -3.58 3.34
N ARG A 273 -9.03 -3.23 4.56
CA ARG A 273 -9.77 -4.14 5.46
C ARG A 273 -11.10 -4.58 4.86
N ALA A 274 -11.87 -3.64 4.30
CA ALA A 274 -13.12 -3.94 3.61
C ALA A 274 -12.91 -4.91 2.44
N ARG A 275 -11.91 -4.63 1.59
CA ARG A 275 -11.56 -5.52 0.47
C ARG A 275 -11.10 -6.90 0.96
N TYR A 276 -10.32 -6.96 2.04
CA TYR A 276 -9.87 -8.21 2.64
C TYR A 276 -11.06 -9.02 3.17
N ALA A 277 -11.95 -8.37 3.94
CA ALA A 277 -13.14 -8.99 4.50
C ALA A 277 -14.04 -9.56 3.41
N SER A 278 -14.33 -8.79 2.36
CA SER A 278 -15.09 -9.27 1.20
C SER A 278 -14.41 -10.44 0.49
N LYS A 279 -13.09 -10.37 0.28
CA LYS A 279 -12.33 -11.43 -0.42
C LYS A 279 -12.24 -12.72 0.39
N ARG A 280 -12.18 -12.64 1.72
CA ARG A 280 -11.99 -13.77 2.64
C ARG A 280 -13.29 -14.24 3.30
N ALA A 281 -14.45 -13.71 2.87
CA ALA A 281 -15.75 -13.98 3.45
C ALA A 281 -15.74 -13.79 4.98
N CYS A 282 -15.16 -12.68 5.43
CA CYS A 282 -15.15 -12.33 6.84
C CYS A 282 -16.47 -11.72 7.29
N VAL A 283 -16.80 -11.95 8.55
CA VAL A 283 -17.97 -11.39 9.25
C VAL A 283 -17.51 -10.47 10.36
N ARG A 284 -18.43 -9.61 10.80
CA ARG A 284 -18.26 -8.73 11.95
C ARG A 284 -18.44 -9.54 13.24
N PRO A 285 -17.40 -9.73 14.07
CA PRO A 285 -17.60 -10.35 15.38
C PRO A 285 -18.30 -9.37 16.30
N ILE A 286 -19.20 -9.92 17.13
CA ILE A 286 -19.85 -9.19 18.21
C ILE A 286 -18.85 -9.09 19.38
N PRO A 287 -18.48 -7.87 19.83
CA PRO A 287 -17.60 -7.71 20.99
C PRO A 287 -18.30 -8.23 22.25
N SER A 288 -17.63 -9.14 22.96
CA SER A 288 -18.14 -9.72 24.20
C SER A 288 -18.01 -8.75 25.37
N LYS A 289 -19.06 -8.62 26.19
CA LYS A 289 -19.07 -7.77 27.39
C LYS A 289 -18.72 -8.52 28.68
N ASP A 290 -18.91 -9.84 28.69
CA ASP A 290 -18.74 -10.70 29.86
C ASP A 290 -17.58 -11.70 29.72
N GLY A 291 -16.94 -11.76 28.55
CA GLY A 291 -15.85 -12.70 28.25
C GLY A 291 -16.28 -13.95 27.48
N THR A 292 -17.56 -14.05 27.08
CA THR A 292 -18.04 -15.10 26.15
C THR A 292 -17.20 -15.13 24.87
N LEU A 293 -16.82 -16.33 24.44
CA LEU A 293 -16.18 -16.58 23.15
C LEU A 293 -16.98 -17.61 22.38
N SER A 294 -17.49 -17.23 21.21
CA SER A 294 -18.25 -18.11 20.33
C SER A 294 -17.78 -17.96 18.89
N LEU A 295 -17.04 -18.93 18.39
CA LEU A 295 -16.62 -19.02 16.99
C LEU A 295 -17.55 -19.95 16.23
N ILE A 296 -18.12 -19.46 15.13
CA ILE A 296 -19.04 -20.26 14.29
C ILE A 296 -18.38 -20.49 12.94
N GLN A 297 -18.10 -21.73 12.58
CA GLN A 297 -17.50 -22.10 11.28
C GLN A 297 -16.24 -21.27 10.92
N ALA A 298 -15.42 -20.97 11.92
CA ALA A 298 -14.18 -20.21 11.80
C ALA A 298 -13.17 -20.96 10.94
N ARG A 299 -12.53 -20.24 10.00
CA ARG A 299 -11.52 -20.81 9.10
C ARG A 299 -10.19 -20.11 9.28
N HIS A 300 -9.12 -20.86 9.52
CA HIS A 300 -7.79 -20.28 9.64
C HIS A 300 -7.37 -19.60 8.31
N PRO A 301 -7.17 -18.26 8.26
CA PRO A 301 -7.02 -17.52 7.01
C PRO A 301 -5.78 -17.92 6.19
N LEU A 302 -4.70 -18.34 6.87
CA LEU A 302 -3.47 -18.76 6.18
C LEU A 302 -3.58 -20.14 5.49
N LEU A 303 -4.57 -20.96 5.86
CA LEU A 303 -4.78 -22.27 5.23
C LEU A 303 -5.59 -22.19 3.93
N LYS A 304 -6.20 -21.03 3.63
CA LYS A 304 -6.99 -20.78 2.40
C LYS A 304 -8.02 -21.90 2.16
N ASP A 305 -8.05 -22.48 0.96
CA ASP A 305 -9.02 -23.52 0.56
C ASP A 305 -8.84 -24.84 1.32
N LYS A 306 -7.70 -25.03 2.01
CA LYS A 306 -7.44 -26.20 2.86
C LYS A 306 -7.99 -26.04 4.28
N ALA A 307 -8.51 -24.86 4.63
CA ALA A 307 -9.02 -24.59 5.98
C ALA A 307 -10.34 -25.34 6.21
N VAL A 308 -10.32 -26.34 7.10
CA VAL A 308 -11.55 -26.97 7.61
C VAL A 308 -12.16 -26.06 8.68
N PRO A 309 -13.46 -25.73 8.61
CA PRO A 309 -14.09 -24.81 9.54
C PRO A 309 -14.25 -25.45 10.92
N ILE A 310 -13.99 -24.67 11.98
CA ILE A 310 -14.15 -25.09 13.37
C ILE A 310 -15.20 -24.22 14.07
N SER A 311 -15.90 -24.79 15.04
CA SER A 311 -16.77 -24.02 15.94
C SER A 311 -16.31 -24.23 17.39
N ILE A 312 -16.31 -23.15 18.17
CA ILE A 312 -15.89 -23.17 19.58
C ILE A 312 -16.90 -22.33 20.34
N ASP A 313 -17.46 -22.85 21.43
CA ASP A 313 -18.39 -22.11 22.28
C ASP A 313 -17.92 -22.21 23.73
N LEU A 314 -17.51 -21.09 24.31
CA LEU A 314 -16.99 -20.99 25.66
C LEU A 314 -17.83 -20.01 26.47
N ASP A 315 -18.42 -20.53 27.54
CA ASP A 315 -19.08 -19.74 28.57
C ASP A 315 -18.07 -18.84 29.31
N PRO A 316 -18.45 -17.62 29.74
CA PRO A 316 -17.60 -16.71 30.52
C PRO A 316 -16.93 -17.31 31.77
N SER A 317 -17.53 -18.34 32.37
CA SER A 317 -16.98 -19.04 33.54
C SER A 317 -15.75 -19.88 33.20
N ILE A 318 -15.55 -20.26 31.93
CA ILE A 318 -14.41 -21.05 31.49
C ILE A 318 -13.15 -20.19 31.43
N LYS A 319 -12.14 -20.55 32.23
CA LYS A 319 -10.84 -19.88 32.31
C LYS A 319 -9.73 -20.61 31.57
N ALA A 320 -9.89 -21.91 31.34
CA ALA A 320 -8.97 -22.62 30.46
C ALA A 320 -9.60 -23.76 29.68
N VAL A 321 -9.04 -24.01 28.50
CA VAL A 321 -9.41 -25.13 27.63
C VAL A 321 -8.20 -26.02 27.41
N VAL A 322 -8.30 -27.29 27.78
CA VAL A 322 -7.30 -28.31 27.52
C VAL A 322 -7.73 -29.11 26.30
N ILE A 323 -7.02 -28.94 25.19
CA ILE A 323 -7.28 -29.63 23.92
C ILE A 323 -6.36 -30.83 23.80
N SER A 324 -6.96 -32.01 23.62
CA SER A 324 -6.22 -33.26 23.50
C SER A 324 -6.58 -34.06 22.25
N GLY A 325 -5.73 -35.01 21.87
CA GLY A 325 -5.93 -35.84 20.67
C GLY A 325 -4.61 -36.15 19.95
N PRO A 326 -4.63 -36.99 18.90
CA PRO A 326 -3.43 -37.36 18.13
C PRO A 326 -2.76 -36.15 17.47
N ASN A 327 -1.47 -36.28 17.17
CA ASN A 327 -0.74 -35.30 16.36
C ASN A 327 -1.28 -35.37 14.92
N ALA A 328 -1.46 -34.20 14.29
CA ALA A 328 -2.30 -33.98 13.10
C ALA A 328 -3.83 -33.85 13.33
N GLY A 329 -4.33 -33.91 14.57
CA GLY A 329 -5.76 -33.73 14.89
C GLY A 329 -6.34 -32.31 14.70
N GLY A 330 -5.52 -31.30 14.39
CA GLY A 330 -5.97 -29.89 14.28
C GLY A 330 -5.91 -29.07 15.58
N LYS A 331 -5.33 -29.61 16.67
CA LYS A 331 -5.15 -28.92 17.98
C LYS A 331 -4.44 -27.57 17.84
N THR A 332 -3.23 -27.58 17.27
CA THR A 332 -2.41 -26.39 17.03
C THR A 332 -3.12 -25.40 16.12
N VAL A 333 -3.80 -25.86 15.06
CA VAL A 333 -4.56 -25.00 14.15
C VAL A 333 -5.72 -24.33 14.88
N THR A 334 -6.38 -25.03 15.79
CA THR A 334 -7.50 -24.49 16.59
C THR A 334 -7.03 -23.36 17.50
N ILE A 335 -6.00 -23.57 18.30
CA ILE A 335 -5.48 -22.52 19.19
C ILE A 335 -4.89 -21.34 18.41
N LYS A 336 -4.20 -21.61 17.28
CA LYS A 336 -3.70 -20.57 16.38
C LYS A 336 -4.84 -19.76 15.76
N THR A 337 -5.98 -20.40 15.45
CA THR A 337 -7.17 -19.71 14.92
C THR A 337 -7.75 -18.77 15.95
N VAL A 338 -7.92 -19.21 17.21
CA VAL A 338 -8.45 -18.34 18.28
C VAL A 338 -7.51 -17.17 18.55
N GLY A 339 -6.21 -17.43 18.71
CA GLY A 339 -5.22 -16.36 18.94
C GLY A 339 -5.16 -15.35 17.81
N LEU A 340 -5.18 -15.82 16.56
CA LEU A 340 -5.19 -14.94 15.40
C LEU A 340 -6.50 -14.16 15.29
N PHE A 341 -7.64 -14.77 15.62
CA PHE A 341 -8.93 -14.08 15.59
C PHE A 341 -9.04 -13.01 16.68
N ALA A 342 -8.43 -13.21 17.85
CA ALA A 342 -8.32 -12.16 18.87
C ALA A 342 -7.61 -10.92 18.31
N LEU A 343 -6.48 -11.13 17.64
CA LEU A 343 -5.72 -10.05 16.99
C LEU A 343 -6.51 -9.42 15.83
N MET A 344 -7.10 -10.24 14.94
CA MET A 344 -7.87 -9.74 13.80
C MET A 344 -9.13 -8.99 14.26
N HIS A 345 -9.83 -9.45 15.30
CA HIS A 345 -11.00 -8.75 15.83
C HIS A 345 -10.66 -7.33 16.26
N GLN A 346 -9.51 -7.12 16.93
CA GLN A 346 -9.13 -5.82 17.48
C GLN A 346 -8.32 -4.94 16.53
N TYR A 347 -7.83 -5.47 15.40
CA TYR A 347 -6.98 -4.73 14.47
C TYR A 347 -7.48 -4.73 13.01
N PHE A 348 -8.17 -5.79 12.57
CA PHE A 348 -8.82 -5.91 11.24
C PHE A 348 -10.34 -5.68 11.32
N TYR A 349 -10.91 -5.81 12.52
CA TYR A 349 -12.32 -5.63 12.86
C TYR A 349 -13.27 -6.73 12.36
N PHE A 350 -12.80 -7.59 11.45
CA PHE A 350 -13.53 -8.70 10.81
C PHE A 350 -12.71 -9.99 10.87
N VAL A 351 -13.40 -11.14 10.91
CA VAL A 351 -12.76 -12.47 10.94
C VAL A 351 -13.42 -13.46 9.96
N PRO A 352 -12.69 -14.40 9.35
CA PRO A 352 -13.25 -15.42 8.44
C PRO A 352 -14.03 -16.50 9.20
N ALA A 353 -15.28 -16.20 9.54
CA ALA A 353 -16.22 -17.06 10.25
C ALA A 353 -17.65 -16.85 9.73
N ALA A 354 -18.63 -17.51 10.34
CA ALA A 354 -20.03 -17.28 10.09
C ALA A 354 -20.65 -16.25 11.06
N GLU A 355 -21.75 -15.65 10.62
CA GLU A 355 -22.56 -14.68 11.38
C GLU A 355 -22.92 -15.18 12.77
N GLY A 356 -22.96 -14.26 13.73
CA GLY A 356 -23.18 -14.57 15.15
C GLY A 356 -21.91 -14.93 15.93
N THR A 357 -20.73 -14.88 15.30
CA THR A 357 -19.45 -15.03 16.00
C THR A 357 -19.28 -13.94 17.06
N VAL A 358 -18.90 -14.33 18.29
CA VAL A 358 -18.68 -13.46 19.46
C VAL A 358 -17.23 -13.57 19.90
N MET A 359 -16.56 -12.44 20.13
CA MET A 359 -15.15 -12.39 20.52
C MET A 359 -14.92 -11.48 21.74
N PRO A 360 -14.17 -11.94 22.76
CA PRO A 360 -13.69 -11.06 23.82
C PRO A 360 -12.67 -10.04 23.31
N ILE A 361 -12.57 -8.94 24.07
CA ILE A 361 -11.47 -7.99 23.93
C ILE A 361 -10.34 -8.40 24.87
N PHE A 362 -9.18 -8.71 24.29
CA PHE A 362 -7.97 -9.01 25.04
C PHE A 362 -7.00 -7.83 24.98
N HIS A 363 -6.38 -7.49 26.10
CA HIS A 363 -5.36 -6.43 26.12
C HIS A 363 -3.99 -6.96 25.66
N ALA A 364 -3.77 -8.26 25.83
CA ALA A 364 -2.56 -8.93 25.39
C ALA A 364 -2.86 -10.37 24.97
N VAL A 365 -2.12 -10.86 23.99
CA VAL A 365 -2.11 -12.26 23.57
C VAL A 365 -0.71 -12.79 23.77
N TYR A 366 -0.54 -13.74 24.68
CA TYR A 366 0.73 -14.39 24.97
C TYR A 366 0.73 -15.81 24.43
N THR A 367 1.83 -16.21 23.81
CA THR A 367 1.92 -17.51 23.16
C THR A 367 3.26 -18.19 23.42
N ASP A 368 3.24 -19.48 23.73
CA ASP A 368 4.37 -20.40 23.54
C ASP A 368 3.93 -21.46 22.52
N ILE A 369 4.33 -21.25 21.26
CA ILE A 369 3.96 -22.10 20.12
C ILE A 369 5.22 -22.30 19.27
N GLY A 370 5.85 -23.47 19.35
CA GLY A 370 7.12 -23.78 18.65
C GLY A 370 6.94 -24.68 17.43
N ASP A 371 7.95 -24.70 16.55
CA ASP A 371 8.18 -25.75 15.55
C ASP A 371 9.30 -26.66 16.07
N GLU A 372 8.97 -27.88 16.52
CA GLU A 372 9.95 -28.88 16.98
C GLU A 372 10.69 -29.54 15.79
N GLN A 373 11.48 -28.79 15.03
CA GLN A 373 12.22 -29.34 13.88
C GLN A 373 13.71 -28.97 13.85
N SER A 374 14.46 -29.30 14.91
CA SER A 374 15.86 -29.75 14.76
C SER A 374 16.37 -30.55 15.98
N ILE A 375 17.23 -31.54 15.72
CA ILE A 375 17.79 -32.47 16.73
C ILE A 375 18.99 -31.84 17.48
N GLU A 376 19.65 -30.83 16.92
CA GLU A 376 20.77 -30.12 17.56
C GLU A 376 20.30 -29.00 18.50
N GLU A 377 19.06 -28.51 18.36
CA GLU A 377 18.47 -27.46 19.21
C GLU A 377 17.74 -28.01 20.46
N SER A 378 17.61 -29.32 20.64
CA SER A 378 16.66 -29.92 21.60
C SER A 378 16.90 -29.60 23.10
N LEU A 379 18.10 -29.19 23.51
CA LEU A 379 18.38 -28.67 24.88
C LEU A 379 18.17 -27.15 24.99
N SER A 380 18.37 -26.45 23.86
CA SER A 380 18.17 -25.01 23.72
C SER A 380 16.70 -24.64 23.54
N THR A 381 15.85 -25.58 23.08
CA THR A 381 14.40 -25.39 22.91
C THR A 381 13.66 -25.50 24.24
N PHE A 382 13.83 -26.56 25.04
CA PHE A 382 13.12 -26.69 26.31
C PHE A 382 13.43 -25.52 27.27
N SER A 383 14.70 -25.18 27.42
CA SER A 383 15.11 -24.03 28.25
C SER A 383 14.57 -22.70 27.70
N GLY A 384 14.48 -22.58 26.36
CA GLY A 384 13.86 -21.43 25.69
C GLY A 384 12.36 -21.35 25.96
N HIS A 385 11.63 -22.45 25.81
CA HIS A 385 10.20 -22.57 26.14
C HIS A 385 9.96 -22.20 27.61
N MET A 386 10.76 -22.73 28.54
CA MET A 386 10.61 -22.42 29.96
C MET A 386 10.88 -20.96 30.29
N ARG A 387 11.86 -20.34 29.62
CA ARG A 387 12.11 -18.91 29.74
C ARG A 387 10.92 -18.09 29.21
N ASN A 388 10.44 -18.40 28.01
CA ASN A 388 9.29 -17.71 27.40
C ASN A 388 8.04 -17.85 28.27
N ILE A 389 7.72 -19.06 28.74
CA ILE A 389 6.63 -19.29 29.69
C ILE A 389 6.83 -18.46 30.96
N GLY A 390 8.05 -18.43 31.51
CA GLY A 390 8.35 -17.57 32.67
C GLY A 390 8.04 -16.09 32.43
N GLU A 391 8.39 -15.56 31.26
CA GLU A 391 8.06 -14.19 30.82
C GLU A 391 6.54 -14.00 30.67
N VAL A 392 5.83 -14.97 30.07
CA VAL A 392 4.36 -14.98 29.95
C VAL A 392 3.69 -14.93 31.33
N LEU A 393 4.11 -15.78 32.28
CA LEU A 393 3.51 -15.86 33.62
C LEU A 393 3.75 -14.60 34.46
N GLN A 394 4.83 -13.86 34.19
CA GLN A 394 5.10 -12.57 34.83
C GLN A 394 4.24 -11.44 34.27
N ALA A 395 3.85 -11.52 32.99
CA ALA A 395 3.17 -10.45 32.27
C ALA A 395 1.64 -10.64 32.17
N CYS A 396 1.13 -11.88 32.25
CA CYS A 396 -0.29 -12.16 32.04
C CYS A 396 -1.17 -11.65 33.19
N ASP A 397 -2.36 -11.19 32.81
CA ASP A 397 -3.35 -10.60 33.70
C ASP A 397 -4.79 -10.97 33.31
N SER A 398 -5.78 -10.45 34.03
CA SER A 398 -7.20 -10.79 33.84
C SER A 398 -7.79 -10.31 32.52
N HIS A 399 -7.01 -9.66 31.66
CA HIS A 399 -7.38 -9.23 30.30
C HIS A 399 -6.56 -9.94 29.21
N SER A 400 -5.75 -10.94 29.60
CA SER A 400 -4.83 -11.63 28.71
C SER A 400 -5.40 -12.95 28.17
N LEU A 401 -5.20 -13.19 26.87
CA LEU A 401 -5.31 -14.52 26.26
C LEU A 401 -3.94 -15.21 26.31
N VAL A 402 -3.87 -16.38 26.91
CA VAL A 402 -2.63 -17.18 26.97
C VAL A 402 -2.79 -18.45 26.17
N ILE A 403 -1.81 -18.78 25.32
CA ILE A 403 -1.85 -19.95 24.45
C ILE A 403 -0.55 -20.74 24.62
N PHE A 404 -0.67 -22.01 24.98
CA PHE A 404 0.46 -22.94 25.06
C PHE A 404 0.21 -24.14 24.15
N ASP A 405 1.13 -24.40 23.24
CA ASP A 405 1.12 -25.62 22.42
C ASP A 405 2.05 -26.67 23.03
N GLU A 406 1.56 -27.89 23.17
CA GLU A 406 2.27 -29.05 23.71
C GLU A 406 2.87 -28.83 25.11
N LEU A 407 2.13 -28.14 25.99
CA LEU A 407 2.60 -27.77 27.31
C LEU A 407 3.09 -28.99 28.13
N GLY A 408 4.35 -28.89 28.59
CA GLY A 408 5.04 -29.92 29.35
C GLY A 408 5.74 -30.99 28.49
N SER A 409 5.85 -30.81 27.17
CA SER A 409 6.68 -31.66 26.30
C SER A 409 8.19 -31.39 26.53
N GLY A 410 9.04 -32.24 25.96
CA GLY A 410 10.50 -32.01 25.92
C GLY A 410 11.29 -32.37 27.19
N THR A 411 10.66 -32.93 28.22
CA THR A 411 11.34 -33.41 29.46
C THR A 411 10.75 -34.74 29.96
N ASP A 412 11.22 -35.23 31.11
CA ASP A 412 10.66 -36.41 31.79
C ASP A 412 9.13 -36.29 31.93
N PRO A 413 8.35 -37.32 31.56
CA PRO A 413 6.89 -37.24 31.59
C PRO A 413 6.28 -36.86 32.95
N VAL A 414 6.91 -37.27 34.06
CA VAL A 414 6.43 -36.96 35.41
C VAL A 414 6.69 -35.50 35.73
N GLU A 415 7.91 -35.03 35.47
CA GLU A 415 8.28 -33.62 35.66
C GLU A 415 7.46 -32.69 34.75
N GLY A 416 7.35 -33.03 33.47
CA GLY A 416 6.59 -32.28 32.47
C GLY A 416 5.10 -32.19 32.82
N SER A 417 4.50 -33.28 33.31
CA SER A 417 3.11 -33.27 33.78
C SER A 417 2.89 -32.38 35.00
N ALA A 418 3.81 -32.43 35.98
CA ALA A 418 3.73 -31.61 37.19
C ALA A 418 3.88 -30.12 36.84
N LEU A 419 4.82 -29.80 35.97
CA LEU A 419 5.09 -28.45 35.51
C LEU A 419 3.90 -27.89 34.73
N ALA A 420 3.41 -28.61 33.72
CA ALA A 420 2.27 -28.20 32.92
C ALA A 420 1.01 -27.94 33.77
N ARG A 421 0.77 -28.78 34.78
CA ARG A 421 -0.32 -28.59 35.73
C ARG A 421 -0.14 -27.30 36.55
N SER A 422 1.04 -27.08 37.11
CA SER A 422 1.31 -25.89 37.93
C SER A 422 1.19 -24.58 37.13
N ILE A 423 1.63 -24.60 35.86
CA ILE A 423 1.51 -23.47 34.93
C ILE A 423 0.03 -23.20 34.61
N LEU A 424 -0.73 -24.25 34.28
CA LEU A 424 -2.17 -24.11 34.00
C LEU A 424 -2.93 -23.59 35.23
N GLU A 425 -2.64 -24.11 36.42
CA GLU A 425 -3.20 -23.65 37.69
C GLU A 425 -2.94 -22.15 37.92
N TYR A 426 -1.72 -21.68 37.65
CA TYR A 426 -1.38 -20.27 37.75
C TYR A 426 -2.16 -19.42 36.73
N CYS A 427 -2.19 -19.84 35.47
CA CYS A 427 -2.89 -19.08 34.42
C CYS A 427 -4.40 -19.01 34.68
N VAL A 428 -5.03 -20.07 35.18
CA VAL A 428 -6.46 -20.06 35.53
C VAL A 428 -6.79 -19.00 36.58
N GLN A 429 -5.84 -18.67 37.47
CA GLN A 429 -6.02 -17.64 38.50
C GLN A 429 -5.73 -16.22 38.01
N LYS A 430 -4.95 -16.08 36.92
CA LYS A 430 -4.41 -14.78 36.48
C LYS A 430 -4.96 -14.32 35.15
N ALA A 431 -5.00 -15.19 34.15
CA ALA A 431 -5.38 -14.88 32.78
C ALA A 431 -6.90 -14.77 32.59
N ALA A 432 -7.34 -14.07 31.54
CA ALA A 432 -8.75 -14.06 31.14
C ALA A 432 -9.19 -15.43 30.61
N LEU A 433 -8.37 -15.99 29.71
CA LEU A 433 -8.57 -17.27 29.05
C LEU A 433 -7.22 -17.91 28.73
N THR A 434 -7.09 -19.22 29.00
CA THR A 434 -5.90 -20.01 28.66
C THR A 434 -6.26 -21.16 27.74
N LEU A 435 -5.63 -21.24 26.56
CA LEU A 435 -5.75 -22.39 25.67
C LEU A 435 -4.49 -23.23 25.74
N VAL A 436 -4.63 -24.52 26.02
CA VAL A 436 -3.50 -25.44 26.14
C VAL A 436 -3.74 -26.66 25.27
N THR A 437 -2.74 -27.06 24.48
CA THR A 437 -2.70 -28.40 23.92
C THR A 437 -1.70 -29.25 24.72
N SER A 438 -2.02 -30.52 24.96
CA SER A 438 -1.08 -31.42 25.66
C SER A 438 -1.39 -32.89 25.40
N HIS A 439 -0.34 -33.70 25.55
CA HIS A 439 -0.41 -35.17 25.55
C HIS A 439 -0.55 -35.75 26.95
N HIS A 440 -0.34 -34.94 27.99
CA HIS A 440 -0.33 -35.41 29.38
C HIS A 440 -1.75 -35.64 29.88
N SER A 441 -2.04 -36.87 30.30
CA SER A 441 -3.35 -37.26 30.85
C SER A 441 -3.71 -36.49 32.13
N VAL A 442 -2.71 -36.04 32.88
CA VAL A 442 -2.87 -35.25 34.11
C VAL A 442 -3.66 -33.96 33.86
N LEU A 443 -3.41 -33.26 32.75
CA LEU A 443 -4.15 -32.03 32.42
C LEU A 443 -5.62 -32.31 32.08
N LYS A 444 -5.91 -33.45 31.44
CA LYS A 444 -7.30 -33.85 31.16
C LYS A 444 -8.06 -34.14 32.44
N GLN A 445 -7.42 -34.84 33.37
CA GLN A 445 -8.01 -35.15 34.68
C GLN A 445 -8.23 -33.87 35.49
N TYR A 446 -7.26 -32.95 35.46
CA TYR A 446 -7.39 -31.65 36.11
C TYR A 446 -8.56 -30.84 35.53
N ALA A 447 -8.67 -30.75 34.20
CA ALA A 447 -9.78 -30.06 33.54
C ALA A 447 -11.14 -30.72 33.84
N TYR A 448 -11.21 -32.06 33.87
CA TYR A 448 -12.45 -32.76 34.24
C TYR A 448 -12.90 -32.50 35.68
N ALA A 449 -11.95 -32.22 36.59
CA ALA A 449 -12.24 -32.03 38.00
C ALA A 449 -12.64 -30.58 38.39
N HIS A 450 -12.56 -29.61 37.46
CA HIS A 450 -12.79 -28.20 37.75
C HIS A 450 -13.81 -27.60 36.78
N GLU A 451 -14.88 -27.01 37.32
CA GLU A 451 -16.00 -26.48 36.52
C GLU A 451 -15.62 -25.32 35.59
N ASN A 452 -14.60 -24.55 35.95
CA ASN A 452 -14.08 -23.44 35.15
C ASN A 452 -13.04 -23.88 34.09
N LEU A 453 -12.86 -25.19 33.88
CA LEU A 453 -11.99 -25.73 32.86
C LEU A 453 -12.78 -26.61 31.89
N LEU A 454 -12.49 -26.46 30.59
CA LEU A 454 -13.08 -27.28 29.55
C LEU A 454 -12.05 -28.28 29.03
N ASN A 455 -12.42 -29.56 29.00
CA ASN A 455 -11.65 -30.59 28.30
C ASN A 455 -12.23 -30.80 26.90
N ALA A 456 -11.45 -30.48 25.87
CA ALA A 456 -11.82 -30.65 24.48
C ALA A 456 -10.97 -31.74 23.81
N SER A 457 -11.55 -32.47 22.86
CA SER A 457 -10.84 -33.50 22.10
C SER A 457 -11.23 -33.48 20.63
N MET A 458 -10.23 -33.63 19.76
CA MET A 458 -10.45 -33.71 18.31
C MET A 458 -10.97 -35.09 17.92
N GLU A 459 -12.06 -35.13 17.16
CA GLU A 459 -12.63 -36.39 16.65
C GLU A 459 -11.81 -36.95 15.47
N PHE A 460 -11.64 -38.28 15.43
CA PHE A 460 -10.83 -39.01 14.46
C PHE A 460 -11.64 -40.10 13.78
N ASN A 461 -11.56 -40.19 12.45
CA ASN A 461 -12.29 -41.23 11.72
C ASN A 461 -11.53 -42.57 11.84
N GLY A 462 -12.17 -43.54 12.50
CA GLY A 462 -11.58 -44.87 12.73
C GLY A 462 -11.39 -45.74 11.49
N GLU A 463 -12.03 -45.41 10.37
CA GLU A 463 -11.91 -46.16 9.11
C GLU A 463 -10.82 -45.58 8.20
N THR A 464 -10.70 -44.26 8.11
CA THR A 464 -9.72 -43.60 7.24
C THR A 464 -8.41 -43.26 7.94
N HIS A 465 -8.39 -43.32 9.27
CA HIS A 465 -7.32 -42.76 10.10
C HIS A 465 -7.01 -41.28 9.81
N GLU A 466 -8.04 -40.52 9.44
CA GLU A 466 -7.93 -39.08 9.19
C GLU A 466 -8.64 -38.27 10.28
N PRO A 467 -8.11 -37.09 10.65
CA PRO A 467 -8.79 -36.16 11.55
C PRO A 467 -10.08 -35.63 10.92
N THR A 468 -11.16 -35.58 11.70
CA THR A 468 -12.45 -35.02 11.23
C THR A 468 -12.54 -33.51 11.44
N PHE A 469 -11.62 -32.94 12.24
CA PHE A 469 -11.58 -31.54 12.66
C PHE A 469 -12.88 -31.06 13.32
N ARG A 470 -13.54 -31.97 14.04
CA ARG A 470 -14.70 -31.71 14.90
C ARG A 470 -14.33 -31.76 16.37
#